data_AF-A0A2V9GH24-F1
#
_entry.id   AF-A0A2V9GH24-F1
#
_cell.length_a   1.000
_cell.length_b   1.000
_cell.length_c   1.000
_cell.angle_alpha   90.00
_cell.angle_beta   90.00
_cell.angle_gamma   90.00
#
_symmetry.space_group_name_H-M   'P 1'
#
loop_
_entity.id
_entity.type
_entity.pdbx_description
1 polymer ?
#
loop_
_entity_poly.entity_id
_entity_poly.type
_entity_poly.pdbx_seq_one_letter_code
_entity_poly.pdbx_strand_id
1 'polypeptide(L)'
;MGEFVLRLSVIGCGYVGLVTGACFAEAGHQVVCTDIDRERIAKLNAGGVPIYEHHLDQILASAHKAGRISYTADAGEAIRAGDAIFICVGTPPKDSGEADLSAIDHVARQIAAEAKSPKLVVEKSTVPARTGLELSRALSAYSKNSNVKFRVASNPDSRREFPLPGAQRNLSPGPQSRFSRHHH
;
A
#
# COMPACT_ATOMS: atom_id res chain seq x y z
N MET A 1 -25.46 -15.13 -9.59
CA MET A 1 -25.05 -14.00 -8.71
C MET A 1 -24.32 -13.02 -9.59
N GLY A 2 -24.77 -11.76 -9.67
CA GLY A 2 -24.04 -10.75 -10.43
C GLY A 2 -22.71 -10.46 -9.75
N GLU A 3 -21.60 -10.49 -10.50
CA GLU A 3 -20.31 -10.05 -9.99
C GLU A 3 -20.36 -8.55 -9.74
N PHE A 4 -20.04 -8.13 -8.51
CA PHE A 4 -19.98 -6.72 -8.14
C PHE A 4 -18.66 -6.12 -8.63
N VAL A 5 -18.72 -5.24 -9.63
CA VAL A 5 -17.55 -4.51 -10.14
C VAL A 5 -17.43 -3.18 -9.38
N LEU A 6 -16.31 -3.00 -8.67
CA LEU A 6 -15.97 -1.75 -7.98
C LEU A 6 -14.97 -0.93 -8.80
N ARG A 7 -15.01 0.39 -8.63
CA ARG A 7 -13.96 1.30 -9.13
C ARG A 7 -13.03 1.66 -7.98
N LEU A 8 -11.76 1.33 -8.13
CA LEU A 8 -10.76 1.43 -7.08
C LEU A 8 -9.61 2.30 -7.57
N SER A 9 -9.10 3.15 -6.69
CA SER A 9 -7.88 3.91 -6.92
C SER A 9 -6.79 3.39 -6.01
N VAL A 10 -5.58 3.24 -6.52
CA VAL A 10 -4.41 2.89 -5.71
C VAL A 10 -3.39 4.02 -5.83
N ILE A 11 -3.09 4.67 -4.71
CA ILE A 11 -2.11 5.75 -4.63
C ILE A 11 -0.81 5.17 -4.08
N GLY A 12 0.25 5.25 -4.88
CA GLY A 12 1.52 4.59 -4.63
C GLY A 12 1.62 3.29 -5.42
N CYS A 13 2.48 3.26 -6.43
CA CYS A 13 2.79 2.11 -7.27
C CYS A 13 4.09 1.42 -6.84
N GLY A 14 4.47 1.56 -5.57
CA GLY A 14 5.48 0.70 -4.95
C GLY A 14 4.96 -0.73 -4.79
N TYR A 15 5.74 -1.56 -4.11
CA TYR A 15 5.44 -2.99 -3.98
C TYR A 15 4.04 -3.30 -3.43
N VAL A 16 3.68 -2.69 -2.29
CA VAL A 16 2.36 -2.88 -1.65
C VAL A 16 1.23 -2.47 -2.60
N GLY A 17 1.31 -1.28 -3.19
CA GLY A 17 0.22 -0.77 -4.02
C GLY A 17 0.09 -1.50 -5.34
N LEU A 18 1.18 -1.79 -6.04
CA LEU A 18 1.12 -2.45 -7.34
C LEU A 18 0.58 -3.88 -7.24
N VAL A 19 1.02 -4.66 -6.24
CA VAL A 19 0.46 -5.99 -5.96
C VAL A 19 -1.02 -5.88 -5.60
N THR A 20 -1.39 -4.91 -4.77
CA THR A 20 -2.80 -4.69 -4.37
C THR A 20 -3.68 -4.37 -5.58
N GLY A 21 -3.24 -3.47 -6.46
CA GLY A 21 -3.94 -3.12 -7.69
C GLY A 21 -4.06 -4.31 -8.65
N ALA A 22 -3.01 -5.12 -8.78
CA ALA A 22 -3.01 -6.34 -9.57
C ALA A 22 -4.09 -7.32 -9.09
N CYS A 23 -4.12 -7.63 -7.78
CA CYS A 23 -5.09 -8.55 -7.20
C CYS A 23 -6.53 -8.05 -7.38
N PHE A 24 -6.78 -6.75 -7.24
CA PHE A 24 -8.12 -6.19 -7.47
C PHE A 24 -8.56 -6.30 -8.93
N ALA A 25 -7.66 -6.03 -9.88
CA ALA A 25 -7.97 -6.13 -11.29
C ALA A 25 -8.16 -7.60 -11.74
N GLU A 26 -7.37 -8.51 -11.18
CA GLU A 26 -7.53 -9.95 -11.36
C GLU A 26 -8.90 -10.44 -10.84
N ALA A 27 -9.33 -9.94 -9.69
CA ALA A 27 -10.66 -10.17 -9.12
C ALA A 27 -11.82 -9.51 -9.90
N GLY A 28 -11.54 -8.81 -11.01
CA GLY A 28 -12.55 -8.27 -11.91
C GLY A 28 -12.95 -6.81 -11.65
N HIS A 29 -12.29 -6.12 -10.72
CA HIS A 29 -12.56 -4.71 -10.45
C HIS A 29 -11.87 -3.77 -11.47
N GLN A 30 -12.34 -2.52 -11.52
CA GLN A 30 -11.75 -1.45 -12.32
C GLN A 30 -10.78 -0.67 -11.45
N VAL A 31 -9.50 -0.62 -11.83
CA VAL A 31 -8.43 -0.08 -11.00
C VAL A 31 -7.67 1.02 -11.73
N VAL A 32 -7.51 2.17 -11.08
CA VAL A 32 -6.61 3.24 -11.53
C VAL A 32 -5.48 3.40 -10.53
N CYS A 33 -4.27 3.09 -10.96
CA CYS A 33 -3.06 3.23 -10.17
C CYS A 33 -2.37 4.57 -10.46
N THR A 34 -1.90 5.24 -9.42
CA THR A 34 -1.17 6.50 -9.56
C THR A 34 0.06 6.55 -8.67
N ASP A 35 1.07 7.28 -9.11
CA ASP A 35 2.32 7.51 -8.40
C ASP A 35 2.87 8.89 -8.76
N ILE A 36 3.59 9.50 -7.82
CA ILE A 36 4.31 10.76 -8.06
C ILE A 36 5.53 10.53 -8.96
N ASP A 37 6.07 9.32 -8.96
CA ASP A 37 7.16 8.88 -9.83
C ASP A 37 6.64 8.68 -11.27
N ARG A 38 6.85 9.71 -12.11
CA ARG A 38 6.43 9.71 -13.52
C ARG A 38 7.14 8.65 -14.34
N GLU A 39 8.39 8.33 -14.02
CA GLU A 39 9.16 7.30 -14.75
C GLU A 39 8.58 5.92 -14.46
N ARG A 40 8.19 5.65 -13.20
CA ARG A 40 7.48 4.43 -12.82
C ARG A 40 6.17 4.28 -13.58
N ILE A 41 5.37 5.34 -13.67
CA ILE A 41 4.12 5.33 -14.42
C ILE A 41 4.37 5.10 -15.92
N ALA A 42 5.37 5.77 -16.51
CA ALA A 42 5.73 5.56 -17.91
C ALA A 42 6.15 4.11 -18.18
N LYS A 43 6.95 3.51 -17.29
CA LYS A 43 7.38 2.11 -17.38
C LYS A 43 6.19 1.15 -17.29
N LEU A 44 5.26 1.37 -16.36
CA LEU A 44 4.04 0.57 -16.22
C LEU A 44 3.16 0.64 -17.46
N ASN A 45 2.95 1.84 -18.01
CA ASN A 45 2.20 2.04 -19.25
C ASN A 45 2.88 1.40 -20.48
N ALA A 46 4.21 1.23 -20.45
CA ALA A 46 4.95 0.48 -21.46
C ALA A 46 4.94 -1.05 -21.24
N GLY A 47 4.19 -1.55 -20.23
CA GLY A 47 4.12 -2.97 -19.88
C GLY A 47 5.29 -3.47 -19.01
N GLY A 48 6.19 -2.59 -18.59
CA GLY A 48 7.29 -2.92 -17.70
C GLY A 48 6.87 -2.91 -16.23
N VAL A 49 7.25 -3.93 -15.46
CA VAL A 49 7.01 -3.98 -14.01
C VAL A 49 8.23 -3.43 -13.26
N PRO A 50 8.07 -2.42 -12.38
CA PRO A 50 9.18 -1.78 -11.67
C PRO A 50 9.65 -2.54 -10.42
N ILE A 51 8.97 -3.63 -10.05
CA ILE A 51 9.26 -4.46 -8.88
C ILE A 51 9.38 -5.93 -9.30
N TYR A 52 10.08 -6.72 -8.50
CA TYR A 52 10.17 -8.16 -8.69
C TYR A 52 9.18 -8.88 -7.75
N GLU A 53 8.23 -9.60 -8.32
CA GLU A 53 7.30 -10.48 -7.64
C GLU A 53 6.90 -11.60 -8.60
N HIS A 54 6.76 -12.83 -8.10
CA HIS A 54 6.51 -13.98 -8.96
C HIS A 54 5.13 -13.86 -9.66
N HIS A 55 5.10 -14.00 -10.99
CA HIS A 55 3.91 -13.89 -11.87
C HIS A 55 3.23 -12.51 -11.96
N LEU A 56 3.72 -11.48 -11.28
CA LEU A 56 3.05 -10.18 -11.27
C LEU A 56 2.99 -9.52 -12.65
N ASP A 57 4.01 -9.72 -13.47
CA ASP A 57 4.08 -9.26 -14.87
C ASP A 57 2.95 -9.84 -15.73
N GLN A 58 2.69 -11.14 -15.60
CA GLN A 58 1.64 -11.83 -16.35
C GLN A 58 0.25 -11.35 -15.90
N ILE A 59 0.05 -11.19 -14.59
CA ILE A 59 -1.22 -10.70 -14.03
C ILE A 59 -1.50 -9.27 -14.51
N LEU A 60 -0.52 -8.37 -14.40
CA LEU A 60 -0.66 -6.98 -14.84
C LEU A 60 -0.89 -6.87 -16.34
N ALA A 61 -0.14 -7.62 -17.15
CA ALA A 61 -0.32 -7.62 -18.60
C ALA A 61 -1.72 -8.09 -19.01
N SER A 62 -2.23 -9.16 -18.37
CA SER A 62 -3.59 -9.67 -18.61
C SER A 62 -4.65 -8.65 -18.19
N ALA A 63 -4.53 -8.09 -16.99
CA ALA A 63 -5.46 -7.09 -16.47
C ALA A 63 -5.47 -5.80 -17.31
N HIS A 64 -4.30 -5.35 -17.78
CA HIS A 64 -4.16 -4.16 -18.62
C HIS A 64 -4.79 -4.39 -19.99
N LYS A 65 -4.52 -5.54 -20.62
CA LYS A 65 -5.15 -5.95 -21.89
C LYS A 65 -6.67 -6.07 -21.77
N ALA A 66 -7.17 -6.50 -20.61
CA ALA A 66 -8.60 -6.57 -20.31
C ALA A 66 -9.23 -5.21 -19.97
N GLY A 67 -8.45 -4.12 -19.95
CA GLY A 67 -8.92 -2.78 -19.59
C GLY A 67 -9.38 -2.65 -18.14
N ARG A 68 -8.86 -3.50 -17.23
CA ARG A 68 -9.22 -3.52 -15.81
C ARG A 68 -8.26 -2.72 -14.93
N ILE A 69 -7.05 -2.45 -15.43
CA ILE A 69 -6.06 -1.63 -14.74
C ILE A 69 -5.43 -0.60 -15.69
N SER A 70 -5.35 0.64 -15.22
CA SER A 70 -4.66 1.75 -15.88
C SER A 70 -3.73 2.48 -14.92
N TYR A 71 -2.77 3.24 -15.49
CA TYR A 71 -1.75 3.96 -14.72
C TYR A 71 -1.73 5.43 -15.15
N THR A 72 -1.76 6.34 -14.17
CA THR A 72 -1.70 7.78 -14.41
C THR A 72 -0.77 8.48 -13.43
N ALA A 73 -0.08 9.52 -13.89
CA ALA A 73 0.69 10.41 -13.02
C ALA A 73 -0.17 11.57 -12.47
N ASP A 74 -1.43 11.69 -12.92
CA ASP A 74 -2.39 12.64 -12.36
C ASP A 74 -3.16 11.98 -11.19
N ALA A 75 -2.76 12.33 -9.97
CA ALA A 75 -3.44 11.86 -8.77
C ALA A 75 -4.93 12.26 -8.74
N GLY A 76 -5.30 13.42 -9.29
CA GLY A 76 -6.67 13.89 -9.36
C GLY A 76 -7.53 13.02 -10.28
N GLU A 77 -6.98 12.58 -11.40
CA GLU A 77 -7.63 11.62 -12.29
C GLU A 77 -7.96 10.32 -11.54
N ALA A 78 -6.97 9.74 -10.86
CA ALA A 78 -7.16 8.54 -10.06
C ALA A 78 -8.19 8.75 -8.93
N ILE A 79 -8.12 9.86 -8.18
CA ILE A 79 -9.05 10.17 -7.08
C ILE A 79 -10.49 10.30 -7.57
N ARG A 80 -10.70 10.95 -8.73
CA ARG A 80 -12.04 11.12 -9.30
C ARG A 80 -12.61 9.78 -9.77
N ALA A 81 -11.78 8.90 -10.32
CA ALA A 81 -12.19 7.62 -10.90
C ALA A 81 -12.70 6.58 -9.89
N GLY A 82 -12.03 6.42 -8.74
CA GLY A 82 -12.36 5.35 -7.78
C GLY A 82 -13.39 5.75 -6.73
N ASP A 83 -14.28 4.83 -6.37
CA ASP A 83 -15.22 4.95 -5.24
C ASP A 83 -14.54 4.60 -3.90
N ALA A 84 -13.53 3.73 -3.96
CA ALA A 84 -12.61 3.48 -2.86
C ALA A 84 -11.17 3.79 -3.27
N ILE A 85 -10.42 4.42 -2.37
CA ILE A 85 -9.05 4.90 -2.60
C ILE A 85 -8.13 4.20 -1.59
N PHE A 86 -7.20 3.39 -2.08
CA PHE A 86 -6.18 2.71 -1.29
C PHE A 86 -4.91 3.55 -1.27
N ILE A 87 -4.52 4.01 -0.09
CA ILE A 87 -3.27 4.73 0.14
C ILE A 87 -2.19 3.71 0.48
N CYS A 88 -1.27 3.50 -0.46
CA CYS A 88 -0.17 2.54 -0.38
C CYS A 88 1.20 3.24 -0.47
N VAL A 89 1.30 4.44 0.09
CA VAL A 89 2.54 5.23 0.14
C VAL A 89 3.37 4.84 1.36
N GLY A 90 4.70 4.93 1.23
CA GLY A 90 5.62 4.67 2.32
C GLY A 90 5.52 5.72 3.44
N THR A 91 5.73 5.27 4.66
CA THR A 91 5.77 6.09 5.89
C THR A 91 7.05 5.74 6.65
N PRO A 92 8.23 6.08 6.08
CA PRO A 92 9.51 5.76 6.71
C PRO A 92 9.58 6.40 8.11
N PRO A 93 10.31 5.79 9.07
CA PRO A 93 10.49 6.40 10.37
C PRO A 93 11.34 7.68 10.26
N LYS A 94 11.02 8.68 11.07
CA LYS A 94 11.85 9.86 11.32
C LYS A 94 13.06 9.48 12.18
N ASP A 95 14.01 10.41 12.32
CA ASP A 95 15.16 10.25 13.23
C ASP A 95 14.76 9.96 14.69
N SER A 96 13.55 10.38 15.09
CA SER A 96 12.97 10.08 16.42
C SER A 96 12.41 8.67 16.56
N GLY A 97 12.38 7.88 15.48
CA GLY A 97 11.76 6.54 15.43
C GLY A 97 10.24 6.54 15.20
N GLU A 98 9.59 7.71 15.22
CA GLU A 98 8.17 7.84 14.89
C GLU A 98 7.95 7.80 13.38
N ALA A 99 6.79 7.32 12.92
CA ALA A 99 6.47 7.30 11.49
C ALA A 99 6.35 8.71 10.91
N ASP A 100 6.93 8.94 9.72
CA ASP A 100 6.67 10.15 8.96
C ASP A 100 5.33 10.06 8.21
N LEU A 101 4.37 10.90 8.64
CA LEU A 101 3.02 10.97 8.07
C LEU A 101 2.88 12.07 7.01
N SER A 102 3.97 12.74 6.62
CA SER A 102 3.98 13.79 5.60
C SER A 102 3.31 13.35 4.28
N ALA A 103 3.59 12.12 3.84
CA ALA A 103 2.98 11.54 2.64
C ALA A 103 1.47 11.32 2.79
N ILE A 104 1.01 10.88 3.97
CA ILE A 104 -0.42 10.67 4.27
C ILE A 104 -1.16 12.00 4.26
N ASP A 105 -0.61 13.04 4.90
CA ASP A 105 -1.20 14.38 4.90
C ASP A 105 -1.29 14.97 3.48
N HIS A 106 -0.22 14.83 2.69
CA HIS A 106 -0.21 15.25 1.28
C HIS A 106 -1.33 14.60 0.47
N VAL A 107 -1.45 13.26 0.57
CA VAL A 107 -2.49 12.51 -0.14
C VAL A 107 -3.89 12.91 0.36
N ALA A 108 -4.08 13.09 1.67
CA ALA A 108 -5.35 13.54 2.24
C ALA A 108 -5.77 14.90 1.66
N ARG A 109 -4.82 15.83 1.50
CA ARG A 109 -5.05 17.15 0.88
C ARG A 109 -5.50 17.03 -0.57
N GLN A 110 -4.84 16.17 -1.36
CA GLN A 110 -5.21 15.92 -2.74
C GLN A 110 -6.61 15.30 -2.85
N ILE A 111 -6.92 14.29 -2.02
CA ILE A 111 -8.24 13.65 -1.98
C ILE A 111 -9.33 14.69 -1.67
N ALA A 112 -9.13 15.54 -0.67
CA ALA A 112 -10.10 16.55 -0.29
C ALA A 112 -10.34 17.60 -1.39
N ALA A 113 -9.30 17.96 -2.16
CA ALA A 113 -9.41 18.93 -3.26
C ALA A 113 -10.08 18.34 -4.52
N GLU A 114 -9.74 17.09 -4.85
CA GLU A 114 -10.09 16.48 -6.14
C GLU A 114 -11.39 15.67 -6.10
N ALA A 115 -11.74 15.06 -4.96
CA ALA A 115 -12.94 14.24 -4.87
C ALA A 115 -14.21 15.05 -5.12
N LYS A 116 -15.07 14.54 -6.02
CA LYS A 116 -16.38 15.13 -6.38
C LYS A 116 -17.57 14.27 -5.95
N SER A 117 -17.31 13.11 -5.36
CA SER A 117 -18.31 12.17 -4.86
C SER A 117 -17.80 11.53 -3.56
N PRO A 118 -18.69 10.95 -2.72
CA PRO A 118 -18.26 10.27 -1.50
C PRO A 118 -17.23 9.17 -1.77
N LYS A 119 -16.22 9.06 -0.90
CA LYS A 119 -15.13 8.08 -1.05
C LYS A 119 -14.96 7.26 0.22
N LEU A 120 -14.63 5.97 0.04
CA LEU A 120 -13.99 5.16 1.08
C LEU A 120 -12.48 5.30 0.92
N VAL A 121 -11.79 5.86 1.91
CA VAL A 121 -10.34 5.98 1.92
C VAL A 121 -9.77 4.89 2.82
N VAL A 122 -8.99 3.99 2.24
CA VAL A 122 -8.39 2.85 2.92
C VAL A 122 -6.90 3.07 3.02
N GLU A 123 -6.40 3.14 4.23
CA GLU A 123 -4.98 3.25 4.51
C GLU A 123 -4.38 1.84 4.61
N LYS A 124 -3.32 1.57 3.82
CA LYS A 124 -2.66 0.26 3.71
C LYS A 124 -1.17 0.39 4.05
N SER A 125 -0.83 0.76 5.30
CA SER A 125 0.55 0.79 5.80
C SER A 125 0.80 -0.26 6.88
N THR A 126 2.08 -0.40 7.24
CA THR A 126 2.59 -1.28 8.31
C THR A 126 2.67 -0.56 9.67
N VAL A 127 2.14 0.66 9.76
CA VAL A 127 2.32 1.55 10.91
C VAL A 127 1.20 1.35 11.94
N PRO A 128 1.46 1.52 13.26
CA PRO A 128 0.45 1.32 14.30
C PRO A 128 -0.84 2.14 14.06
N ALA A 129 -1.95 1.70 14.68
CA ALA A 129 -3.34 2.15 14.51
C ALA A 129 -3.64 3.67 14.50
N ARG A 130 -2.66 4.54 14.71
CA ARG A 130 -2.79 6.01 14.73
C ARG A 130 -2.90 6.62 13.33
N THR A 131 -2.34 6.00 12.29
CA THR A 131 -2.34 6.56 10.91
C THR A 131 -3.75 6.81 10.38
N GLY A 132 -4.68 5.87 10.56
CA GLY A 132 -6.07 6.02 10.13
C GLY A 132 -6.81 7.16 10.85
N LEU A 133 -6.49 7.42 12.12
CA LEU A 133 -7.06 8.54 12.87
C LEU A 133 -6.55 9.89 12.35
N GLU A 134 -5.24 10.01 12.11
CA GLU A 134 -4.66 11.23 11.56
C GLU A 134 -5.17 11.51 10.14
N LEU A 135 -5.33 10.47 9.30
CA LEU A 135 -5.95 10.59 7.98
C LEU A 135 -7.40 11.10 8.06
N SER A 136 -8.20 10.56 8.98
CA SER A 136 -9.58 11.01 9.20
C SER A 136 -9.65 12.48 9.62
N ARG A 137 -8.75 12.90 10.52
CA ARG A 137 -8.62 14.31 10.93
C ARG A 137 -8.19 15.21 9.78
N ALA A 138 -7.19 14.81 9.00
CA ALA A 138 -6.69 15.58 7.86
C ALA A 138 -7.78 15.77 6.80
N LEU A 139 -8.46 14.69 6.40
CA LEU A 139 -9.58 14.76 5.45
C LEU A 139 -10.68 15.71 5.95
N SER A 140 -11.08 15.59 7.22
CA SER A 140 -12.08 16.46 7.83
C SER A 140 -11.64 17.93 7.87
N ALA A 141 -10.35 18.19 8.09
CA ALA A 141 -9.80 19.54 8.13
C ALA A 141 -9.77 20.18 6.73
N TYR A 142 -9.39 19.42 5.71
CA TYR A 142 -9.27 19.91 4.34
C TYR A 142 -10.61 19.98 3.59
N SER A 143 -11.62 19.21 4.00
CA SER A 143 -12.92 19.15 3.34
C SER A 143 -14.00 20.03 3.98
N LYS A 144 -13.66 20.97 4.88
CA LYS A 144 -14.65 21.79 5.62
C LYS A 144 -15.65 22.55 4.75
N ASN A 145 -15.23 22.96 3.55
CA ASN A 145 -16.07 23.69 2.61
C ASN A 145 -16.67 22.79 1.52
N SER A 146 -16.57 21.47 1.67
CA SER A 146 -17.04 20.48 0.70
C SER A 146 -18.20 19.67 1.28
N ASN A 147 -19.20 19.39 0.45
CA ASN A 147 -20.30 18.48 0.79
C ASN A 147 -19.94 17.00 0.57
N VAL A 148 -18.70 16.71 0.18
CA VAL A 148 -18.22 15.34 -0.05
C VAL A 148 -17.96 14.63 1.28
N LYS A 149 -18.49 13.42 1.42
CA LYS A 149 -18.31 12.58 2.62
C LYS A 149 -17.17 11.58 2.42
N PHE A 150 -16.29 11.50 3.40
CA PHE A 150 -15.21 10.52 3.44
C PHE A 150 -15.45 9.51 4.56
N ARG A 151 -15.28 8.23 4.26
CA ARG A 151 -15.18 7.16 5.26
C ARG A 151 -13.74 6.68 5.28
N VAL A 152 -13.18 6.46 6.46
CA VAL A 152 -11.79 5.98 6.59
C VAL A 152 -11.79 4.56 7.15
N ALA A 153 -10.97 3.69 6.56
CA ALA A 153 -10.66 2.37 7.06
C ALA A 153 -9.15 2.16 7.09
N SER A 154 -8.67 1.31 7.99
CA SER A 154 -7.29 0.83 7.99
C SER A 154 -7.29 -0.64 7.60
N ASN A 155 -6.41 -0.99 6.67
CA ASN A 155 -6.23 -2.35 6.16
C ASN A 155 -4.72 -2.66 6.17
N PRO A 156 -4.14 -2.92 7.35
CA PRO A 156 -2.69 -3.04 7.49
C PRO A 156 -2.14 -4.22 6.67
N ASP A 157 -0.99 -4.03 6.01
CA ASP A 157 -0.30 -5.10 5.29
C ASP A 157 0.36 -6.04 6.32
N SER A 158 -0.25 -7.20 6.57
CA SER A 158 0.16 -8.16 7.60
C SER A 158 1.11 -9.24 7.06
N ARG A 159 2.15 -8.83 6.32
CA ARG A 159 3.19 -9.79 5.94
C ARG A 159 4.05 -10.15 7.14
N ARG A 160 4.16 -11.45 7.39
CA ARG A 160 5.32 -12.00 8.08
C ARG A 160 6.46 -12.01 7.08
N GLU A 161 7.49 -11.21 7.29
CA GLU A 161 8.81 -11.53 6.74
C GLU A 161 9.16 -12.91 7.29
N PHE A 162 9.06 -13.96 6.48
CA PHE A 162 9.66 -15.23 6.84
C PHE A 162 11.18 -15.00 6.79
N PRO A 163 11.92 -15.16 7.90
CA PRO A 163 13.36 -15.27 7.78
C PRO A 163 13.64 -16.45 6.85
N LEU A 164 14.48 -16.23 5.83
CA LEU A 164 14.95 -17.30 4.96
C LEU A 164 15.44 -18.47 5.83
N PRO A 165 15.01 -19.72 5.58
CA PRO A 165 15.55 -20.87 6.29
C PRO A 165 17.02 -21.01 5.88
N GLY A 166 17.94 -20.62 6.75
CA GLY A 166 19.38 -20.68 6.45
C GLY A 166 20.31 -19.85 7.33
N ALA A 167 19.80 -18.89 8.11
CA ALA A 167 20.64 -18.18 9.08
C ALA A 167 20.83 -19.02 10.36
N GLN A 168 21.53 -20.16 10.24
CA GLN A 168 22.11 -20.82 11.41
C GLN A 168 23.13 -19.86 12.04
N ARG A 169 22.77 -19.29 13.19
CA ARG A 169 23.72 -18.66 14.09
C ARG A 169 24.69 -19.73 14.57
N ASN A 170 25.94 -19.68 14.09
CA ASN A 170 27.06 -20.33 14.75
C ASN A 170 27.23 -19.70 16.15
N LEU A 171 26.57 -20.30 17.14
CA LEU A 171 26.92 -20.12 18.54
C LEU A 171 27.92 -21.23 18.89
N SER A 172 29.20 -20.87 18.97
CA SER A 172 30.22 -21.73 19.57
C SER A 172 29.83 -22.04 21.03
N PRO A 173 29.93 -23.30 21.49
CA PRO A 173 29.69 -23.60 22.90
C PRO A 173 30.87 -23.09 23.73
N GLY A 174 30.58 -22.24 24.72
CA GLY A 174 31.54 -21.86 25.77
C GLY A 174 31.98 -23.07 26.60
N PRO A 175 33.10 -22.95 27.35
CA PRO A 175 33.75 -24.09 27.98
C PRO A 175 32.90 -24.65 29.13
N GLN A 176 32.64 -25.96 29.09
CA GLN A 176 32.00 -26.68 30.20
C GLN A 176 32.94 -26.80 31.39
N SER A 177 32.54 -26.25 32.54
CA SER A 177 33.17 -26.50 33.83
C SER A 177 32.86 -27.92 34.31
N ARG A 178 33.91 -28.70 34.56
CA ARG A 178 33.86 -30.03 35.18
C ARG A 178 33.31 -29.94 36.61
N PHE A 179 32.32 -30.77 36.92
CA PHE A 179 32.05 -31.20 38.30
C PHE A 179 32.34 -32.70 38.41
N SER A 180 33.38 -33.01 39.20
CA SER A 180 33.79 -34.36 39.56
C SER A 180 32.80 -34.96 40.57
N ARG A 181 32.38 -36.21 40.31
CA ARG A 181 31.77 -37.08 41.32
C ARG A 181 32.88 -37.70 42.18
N HIS A 182 32.79 -37.58 43.50
CA HIS A 182 33.48 -38.46 44.42
C HIS A 182 32.45 -39.39 45.07
N HIS A 183 32.73 -40.70 44.93
CA HIS A 183 32.17 -41.77 45.73
C HIS A 183 32.78 -41.70 47.14
N HIS A 184 31.93 -41.78 48.17
CA HIS A 184 31.96 -42.82 49.19
C HIS A 184 30.60 -42.88 49.90
#